data_AF-A0A8C9X585-F1
#
_entry.id   AF-A0A8C9X585-F1
#
_cell.length_a   1.000
_cell.length_b   1.000
_cell.length_c   1.000
_cell.angle_alpha   90.00
_cell.angle_beta   90.00
_cell.angle_gamma   90.00
#
_symmetry.space_group_name_H-M   'P 1'
#
loop_
_entity.id
_entity.type
_entity.pdbx_description
1 polymer ?
#
loop_
_entity_poly.entity_id
_entity_poly.type
_entity_poly.pdbx_seq_one_letter_code
_entity_poly.pdbx_strand_id
1 'polypeptide(L)'
;MILTTFVMIFSSSRPARPDCVKASEQCLKEYSCSTKYRTMRQCVAGRENNFSAVTGTEAQGECRSAIDAMKQSTLNNCRCRRGMKKEKNCLRIFWSIFQSLQGNDLLEYSPYEPVNSRLSDIFRLAPIIAVEPASTKENNCLNAAKACNLNDTCKKYRSAYINPCTSRVSASEVCNKRKCHKALRQFFDKVRRHRGILNRYSV
;
A
#
# COMPACT_ATOMS: atom_id res chain seq x y z
N MET A 1 32.27 18.46 -38.50
CA MET A 1 32.16 18.73 -37.04
C MET A 1 31.09 19.81 -36.88
N ILE A 2 29.82 19.47 -36.80
CA ILE A 2 29.12 19.26 -35.53
C ILE A 2 27.91 18.35 -35.81
N LEU A 3 27.96 17.16 -35.23
CA LEU A 3 26.86 16.21 -35.12
C LEU A 3 26.26 16.41 -33.72
N THR A 4 25.40 17.40 -33.52
CA THR A 4 24.65 17.56 -32.27
C THR A 4 23.36 16.76 -32.35
N THR A 5 23.52 15.47 -32.10
CA THR A 5 22.69 14.67 -31.18
C THR A 5 21.31 15.25 -30.85
N PHE A 6 20.31 14.79 -31.60
CA PHE A 6 18.95 14.63 -31.10
C PHE A 6 19.02 13.85 -29.78
N VAL A 7 18.94 14.55 -28.65
CA VAL A 7 18.72 13.94 -27.35
C VAL A 7 17.32 13.35 -27.39
N MET A 8 17.24 12.10 -27.83
CA MET A 8 16.14 11.21 -27.52
C MET A 8 16.09 11.12 -25.99
N ILE A 9 15.26 11.96 -25.37
CA ILE A 9 14.81 11.77 -24.01
C ILE A 9 13.97 10.48 -24.05
N PHE A 10 14.65 9.35 -23.98
CA PHE A 10 14.06 8.11 -23.52
C PHE A 10 13.61 8.38 -22.09
N SER A 11 12.38 8.85 -21.95
CA SER A 11 11.60 8.60 -20.74
C SER A 11 11.50 7.09 -20.66
N SER A 12 12.47 6.49 -19.97
CA SER A 12 12.44 5.10 -19.56
C SER A 12 11.31 5.00 -18.54
N SER A 13 10.08 5.00 -19.07
CA SER A 13 8.88 4.60 -18.37
C SER A 13 9.08 3.13 -18.07
N ARG A 14 9.78 2.85 -16.95
CA ARG A 14 9.81 1.51 -16.37
C ARG A 14 8.36 1.01 -16.42
N PRO A 15 8.09 -0.14 -17.06
CA PRO A 15 6.74 -0.66 -17.15
C PRO A 15 6.13 -0.60 -15.76
N ALA A 16 5.01 0.13 -15.63
CA ALA A 16 4.37 0.30 -14.34
C ALA A 16 4.14 -1.10 -13.77
N ARG A 17 4.78 -1.40 -12.63
CA ARG A 17 4.72 -2.75 -12.05
C ARG A 17 3.23 -3.13 -11.90
N PRO A 18 2.81 -4.31 -12.37
CA PRO A 18 1.42 -4.72 -12.24
C PRO A 18 1.08 -4.85 -10.75
N ASP A 19 -0.11 -4.40 -10.38
CA ASP A 19 -0.62 -4.67 -9.05
C ASP A 19 -0.85 -6.18 -8.86
N CYS A 20 -0.84 -6.66 -7.62
CA CYS A 20 -0.95 -8.10 -7.35
C CYS A 20 -2.26 -8.72 -7.86
N VAL A 21 -3.33 -7.93 -8.04
CA VAL A 21 -4.58 -8.44 -8.62
C VAL A 21 -4.38 -8.73 -10.10
N LYS A 22 -3.85 -7.76 -10.87
CA LYS A 22 -3.57 -7.93 -12.30
C LYS A 22 -2.52 -9.01 -12.57
N ALA A 23 -1.46 -9.04 -11.77
CA ALA A 23 -0.41 -10.05 -11.89
C ALA A 23 -0.98 -11.46 -11.65
N SER A 24 -1.87 -11.62 -10.66
CA SER A 24 -2.55 -12.90 -10.41
C SER A 24 -3.52 -13.27 -11.52
N GLU A 25 -4.29 -12.32 -12.06
CA GLU A 25 -5.18 -12.57 -13.19
C GLU A 25 -4.39 -13.03 -14.43
N GLN A 26 -3.21 -12.46 -14.68
CA GLN A 26 -2.34 -12.88 -15.78
C GLN A 26 -1.76 -14.28 -15.54
N CYS A 27 -1.25 -14.56 -14.33
CA CYS A 27 -0.73 -15.89 -13.98
C CYS A 27 -1.79 -16.98 -14.10
N LEU A 28 -3.05 -16.67 -13.73
CA LEU A 28 -4.15 -17.64 -13.81
C LEU A 28 -4.56 -17.99 -15.26
N LYS A 29 -4.24 -17.13 -16.24
CA LYS A 29 -4.46 -17.42 -17.67
C LYS A 29 -3.41 -18.36 -18.24
N GLU A 30 -2.21 -18.40 -17.66
CA GLU A 30 -1.13 -19.25 -18.12
C GLU A 30 -1.12 -20.57 -17.33
N TYR A 31 -1.26 -21.71 -18.02
CA TYR A 31 -1.38 -23.01 -17.36
C TYR A 31 -0.20 -23.36 -16.45
N SER A 32 1.03 -23.09 -16.91
CA SER A 32 2.28 -23.32 -16.18
C SER A 32 2.33 -22.51 -14.88
N CYS A 33 2.05 -21.20 -14.96
CA CYS A 33 2.04 -20.29 -13.82
C CYS A 33 0.92 -20.63 -12.84
N SER A 34 -0.30 -20.84 -13.35
CA SER A 34 -1.49 -21.18 -12.55
C SER A 34 -1.29 -22.46 -11.75
N THR A 35 -0.72 -23.50 -12.36
CA THR A 35 -0.42 -24.78 -11.69
C THR A 35 0.59 -24.58 -10.57
N LYS A 36 1.76 -23.99 -10.86
CA LYS A 36 2.81 -23.74 -9.86
C LYS A 36 2.34 -22.81 -8.73
N TYR A 37 1.49 -21.83 -9.04
CA TYR A 37 0.90 -20.94 -8.03
C TYR A 37 -0.05 -21.66 -7.08
N ARG A 38 -0.88 -22.60 -7.58
CA ARG A 38 -1.76 -23.43 -6.75
C ARG A 38 -0.96 -24.39 -5.87
N THR A 39 0.03 -25.07 -6.45
CA THR A 39 0.93 -25.98 -5.71
C THR A 39 1.64 -25.22 -4.59
N MET A 40 2.23 -24.05 -4.88
CA MET A 40 2.90 -23.22 -3.87
C MET A 40 1.96 -22.89 -2.69
N ARG A 41 0.71 -22.51 -2.96
CA ARG A 41 -0.29 -22.21 -1.92
C ARG A 41 -0.64 -23.41 -1.05
N GLN A 42 -0.68 -24.61 -1.63
CA GLN A 42 -0.96 -25.85 -0.89
C GLN A 42 0.21 -26.24 0.02
N CYS A 43 1.44 -26.00 -0.42
CA CYS A 43 2.64 -26.31 0.35
C CYS A 43 2.76 -25.54 1.68
N VAL A 44 2.14 -24.35 1.77
CA VAL A 44 2.16 -23.50 2.98
C VAL A 44 0.87 -23.54 3.80
N ALA A 45 -0.16 -24.23 3.32
CA ALA A 45 -1.45 -24.27 4.00
C ALA A 45 -1.36 -25.15 5.27
N GLY A 46 -1.40 -24.51 6.45
CA GLY A 46 -1.43 -25.22 7.74
C GLY A 46 -0.08 -25.72 8.26
N ARG A 47 1.02 -25.31 7.63
CA ARG A 47 2.39 -25.66 8.04
C ARG A 47 3.14 -24.36 8.23
N GLU A 48 3.79 -24.16 9.38
CA GLU A 48 4.50 -22.92 9.75
C GLU A 48 5.72 -22.68 8.85
N ASN A 49 5.49 -22.35 7.58
CA ASN A 49 6.48 -22.01 6.56
C ASN A 49 7.60 -23.07 6.34
N ASN A 50 7.51 -24.22 7.01
CA ASN A 50 8.47 -25.31 6.97
C ASN A 50 8.06 -26.33 5.90
N PHE A 51 8.58 -26.15 4.69
CA PHE A 51 8.40 -27.12 3.59
C PHE A 51 8.94 -28.51 3.93
N SER A 52 9.86 -28.61 4.89
CA SER A 52 10.35 -29.87 5.46
C SER A 52 9.28 -30.67 6.22
N ALA A 53 8.13 -30.05 6.54
CA ALA A 53 6.99 -30.74 7.14
C ALA A 53 6.10 -31.45 6.10
N VAL A 54 6.45 -31.40 4.81
CA VAL A 54 5.80 -32.20 3.77
C VAL A 54 6.33 -33.63 3.86
N THR A 55 5.46 -34.58 4.20
CA THR A 55 5.77 -36.02 4.20
C THR A 55 5.93 -36.51 2.76
N GLY A 56 7.15 -36.82 2.34
CA GLY A 56 7.48 -37.34 1.00
C GLY A 56 8.47 -36.46 0.24
N THR A 57 9.59 -37.04 -0.19
CA THR A 57 10.67 -36.36 -0.92
C THR A 57 10.20 -35.79 -2.25
N GLU A 58 9.30 -36.47 -2.95
CA GLU A 58 8.70 -36.02 -4.22
C GLU A 58 7.82 -34.77 -4.01
N ALA A 59 6.93 -34.81 -3.01
CA ALA A 59 6.07 -33.68 -2.67
C ALA A 59 6.87 -32.44 -2.20
N GLN A 60 7.97 -32.66 -1.48
CA GLN A 60 8.91 -31.59 -1.12
C GLN A 60 9.59 -30.98 -2.35
N GLY A 61 9.98 -31.81 -3.33
CA GLY A 61 10.55 -31.38 -4.60
C GLY A 61 9.58 -30.54 -5.43
N GLU A 62 8.30 -30.95 -5.50
CA GLU A 62 7.24 -30.19 -6.17
C GLU A 62 7.00 -28.83 -5.53
N CYS A 63 6.98 -28.77 -4.20
CA CYS A 63 6.85 -27.51 -3.46
C CYS A 63 8.02 -26.56 -3.74
N ARG A 64 9.26 -27.06 -3.70
CA ARG A 64 10.45 -26.26 -4.02
C ARG A 64 10.41 -25.74 -5.46
N SER A 65 10.08 -26.60 -6.42
CA SER A 65 9.92 -26.24 -7.83
C SER A 65 8.85 -25.16 -8.03
N ALA A 66 7.72 -25.27 -7.31
CA ALA A 66 6.64 -24.29 -7.35
C ALA A 66 7.06 -22.91 -6.83
N ILE A 67 7.78 -22.86 -5.71
CA ILE A 67 8.32 -21.61 -5.13
C ILE A 67 9.30 -20.95 -6.10
N ASP A 68 10.23 -21.71 -6.66
CA ASP A 68 11.26 -21.15 -7.54
C ASP A 68 10.65 -20.62 -8.85
N ALA A 69 9.64 -21.29 -9.40
CA ALA A 69 8.86 -20.75 -10.51
C ALA A 69 8.13 -19.45 -10.15
N MET A 70 7.59 -19.36 -8.92
CA MET A 70 6.93 -18.14 -8.45
C MET A 70 7.90 -16.97 -8.23
N LYS A 71 9.14 -17.22 -7.78
CA LYS A 71 10.20 -16.19 -7.68
C LYS A 71 10.54 -15.57 -9.04
N GLN A 72 10.50 -16.36 -10.11
CA GLN A 72 10.79 -15.90 -11.47
C GLN A 72 9.59 -15.22 -12.15
N SER A 73 8.38 -15.44 -11.62
CA SER A 73 7.15 -14.87 -12.19
C SER A 73 6.97 -13.38 -11.90
N THR A 74 6.05 -12.75 -12.63
CA THR A 74 5.63 -11.35 -12.40
C THR A 74 4.94 -11.13 -11.05
N LEU A 75 4.54 -12.21 -10.37
CA LEU A 75 3.92 -12.16 -9.04
C LEU A 75 4.91 -11.80 -7.93
N ASN A 76 6.17 -12.19 -8.04
CA ASN A 76 7.18 -11.97 -6.99
C ASN A 76 7.38 -10.49 -6.67
N ASN A 77 7.26 -9.63 -7.69
CA ASN A 77 7.54 -8.19 -7.59
C ASN A 77 6.28 -7.31 -7.65
N CYS A 78 5.10 -7.92 -7.53
CA CYS A 78 3.85 -7.17 -7.49
C CYS A 78 3.75 -6.32 -6.22
N ARG A 79 2.98 -5.24 -6.30
CA ARG A 79 2.74 -4.32 -5.18
C ARG A 79 1.31 -3.84 -5.16
N CYS A 80 0.83 -3.47 -3.98
CA CYS A 80 -0.49 -2.88 -3.81
C CYS A 80 -0.41 -1.36 -3.80
N ARG A 81 -1.51 -0.69 -4.17
CA ARG A 81 -1.63 0.77 -4.08
C ARG A 81 -2.66 1.13 -3.03
N ARG A 82 -2.30 2.10 -2.18
CA ARG A 82 -3.18 2.52 -1.10
C ARG A 82 -4.51 3.06 -1.63
N GLY A 83 -5.60 2.49 -1.13
CA GLY A 83 -6.98 2.80 -1.49
C GLY A 83 -7.39 2.47 -2.93
N MET A 84 -6.78 1.48 -3.57
CA MET A 84 -7.31 0.89 -4.81
C MET A 84 -8.64 0.15 -4.56
N LYS A 85 -9.50 -0.01 -5.58
CA LYS A 85 -10.84 -0.64 -5.43
C LYS A 85 -10.78 -2.03 -4.79
N LYS A 86 -9.77 -2.85 -5.15
CA LYS A 86 -9.57 -4.23 -4.67
C LYS A 86 -8.41 -4.35 -3.68
N GLU A 87 -8.13 -3.32 -2.87
CA GLU A 87 -6.95 -3.27 -1.95
C GLU A 87 -6.88 -4.48 -1.01
N LYS A 88 -7.99 -4.83 -0.35
CA LYS A 88 -8.05 -6.01 0.52
C LYS A 88 -7.69 -7.31 -0.22
N ASN A 89 -8.12 -7.44 -1.48
CA ASN A 89 -7.79 -8.61 -2.29
C ASN A 89 -6.32 -8.60 -2.72
N CYS A 90 -5.80 -7.43 -3.10
CA CYS A 90 -4.39 -7.26 -3.44
C CYS A 90 -3.49 -7.68 -2.29
N LEU A 91 -3.77 -7.20 -1.07
CA LEU A 91 -3.00 -7.54 0.13
C LEU A 91 -3.06 -9.04 0.43
N ARG A 92 -4.23 -9.66 0.30
CA ARG A 92 -4.38 -11.11 0.47
C ARG A 92 -3.50 -11.89 -0.51
N ILE A 93 -3.46 -11.48 -1.77
CA ILE A 93 -2.62 -12.10 -2.80
C ILE A 93 -1.14 -11.89 -2.45
N PHE A 94 -0.73 -10.66 -2.16
CA PHE A 94 0.64 -10.33 -1.80
C PHE A 94 1.14 -11.20 -0.65
N TRP A 95 0.43 -11.23 0.48
CA TRP A 95 0.86 -11.99 1.66
C TRP A 95 0.94 -13.48 1.40
N SER A 96 0.03 -14.04 0.60
CA SER A 96 0.09 -15.46 0.25
C SER A 96 1.29 -15.83 -0.63
N ILE A 97 1.82 -14.89 -1.42
CA ILE A 97 3.04 -15.10 -2.20
C ILE A 97 4.24 -14.86 -1.29
N PHE A 98 4.28 -13.72 -0.61
CA PHE A 98 5.40 -13.29 0.22
C PHE A 98 5.73 -14.30 1.33
N GLN A 99 4.72 -14.76 2.08
CA GLN A 99 4.88 -15.77 3.12
C GLN A 99 5.43 -17.10 2.56
N SER A 100 5.07 -17.44 1.33
CA SER A 100 5.56 -18.64 0.65
C SER A 100 7.00 -18.50 0.15
N LEU A 101 7.47 -17.29 -0.08
CA LEU A 101 8.78 -17.01 -0.71
C LEU A 101 9.90 -16.68 0.29
N GLN A 102 9.59 -16.06 1.44
CA GLN A 102 10.60 -15.40 2.29
C GLN A 102 10.79 -15.99 3.69
N GLY A 103 10.52 -17.29 3.89
CA GLY A 103 10.80 -18.04 5.13
C GLY A 103 11.53 -17.25 6.24
N ASN A 104 10.76 -16.60 7.12
CA ASN A 104 11.15 -15.89 8.33
C ASN A 104 11.89 -14.54 8.27
N ASP A 105 12.09 -13.87 7.13
CA ASP A 105 12.69 -12.52 7.12
C ASP A 105 11.63 -11.40 7.16
N LEU A 106 11.13 -11.10 8.37
CA LEU A 106 9.87 -10.36 8.57
C LEU A 106 9.98 -8.83 8.43
N LEU A 107 11.18 -8.24 8.31
CA LEU A 107 11.35 -6.81 8.62
C LEU A 107 11.54 -5.84 7.45
N GLU A 108 11.73 -6.27 6.20
CA GLU A 108 12.15 -5.32 5.15
C GLU A 108 11.27 -5.23 3.89
N TYR A 109 10.03 -5.73 3.90
CA TYR A 109 9.21 -5.72 2.68
C TYR A 109 7.81 -5.14 2.87
N SER A 110 7.63 -3.91 2.39
CA SER A 110 6.32 -3.24 2.37
C SER A 110 5.43 -3.79 1.24
N PRO A 111 4.16 -4.17 1.51
CA PRO A 111 3.20 -4.64 0.52
C PRO A 111 2.73 -3.56 -0.45
N TYR A 112 2.92 -2.29 -0.09
CA TYR A 112 2.55 -1.18 -0.93
C TYR A 112 3.70 -0.77 -1.83
N GLU A 113 3.37 -0.26 -3.02
CA GLU A 113 4.38 0.42 -3.84
C GLU A 113 5.04 1.48 -2.96
N PRO A 114 6.38 1.48 -2.84
CA PRO A 114 7.05 2.65 -2.29
C PRO A 114 6.56 3.83 -3.11
N VAL A 115 6.29 4.95 -2.46
CA VAL A 115 5.89 6.20 -3.11
C VAL A 115 7.11 6.78 -3.82
N ASN A 116 7.68 6.01 -4.75
CA ASN A 116 8.83 6.34 -5.56
C ASN A 116 8.35 7.26 -6.67
N SER A 117 8.18 8.51 -6.32
CA SER A 117 8.68 9.57 -7.17
C SER A 117 9.30 10.55 -6.19
N ARG A 118 10.64 10.70 -6.23
CA ARG A 118 11.28 11.86 -5.59
C ARG A 118 10.53 13.15 -5.97
N LEU A 119 9.95 13.20 -7.18
CA LEU A 119 8.96 14.21 -7.60
C LEU A 119 7.66 14.27 -6.78
N SER A 120 6.99 13.15 -6.48
CA SER A 120 5.75 13.15 -5.68
C SER A 120 5.99 13.57 -4.24
N ASP A 121 7.16 13.24 -3.69
CA ASP A 121 7.56 13.72 -2.37
C ASP A 121 8.01 15.18 -2.42
N ILE A 122 8.70 15.65 -3.48
CA ILE A 122 8.96 17.08 -3.71
C ILE A 122 7.64 17.87 -3.82
N PHE A 123 6.60 17.37 -4.51
CA PHE A 123 5.28 18.00 -4.54
C PHE A 123 4.47 17.84 -3.24
N ARG A 124 4.88 16.94 -2.33
CA ARG A 124 4.37 16.85 -0.95
C ARG A 124 5.13 17.77 0.01
N LEU A 125 6.38 18.09 -0.29
CA LEU A 125 7.22 19.06 0.41
C LEU A 125 7.00 20.50 -0.07
N ALA A 126 6.61 20.72 -1.33
CA ALA A 126 6.33 22.06 -1.87
C ALA A 126 5.26 22.83 -1.04
N PRO A 127 4.21 22.18 -0.52
CA PRO A 127 3.29 22.78 0.43
C PRO A 127 3.89 23.17 1.80
N ILE A 128 4.98 22.52 2.21
CA ILE A 128 5.76 22.87 3.43
C ILE A 128 6.62 24.11 3.15
N ILE A 129 7.16 24.25 1.93
CA ILE A 129 7.98 25.38 1.50
C ILE A 129 7.12 26.62 1.16
N ALA A 130 5.88 26.42 0.70
CA ALA A 130 4.91 27.49 0.44
C ALA A 130 4.23 28.03 1.71
N VAL A 131 4.63 27.55 2.90
CA VAL A 131 4.42 28.29 4.14
C VAL A 131 5.39 29.46 4.08
N GLU A 132 4.94 30.59 3.53
CA GLU A 132 5.47 31.91 3.88
C GLU A 132 5.81 31.89 5.37
N PRO A 133 6.98 32.39 5.82
CA PRO A 133 7.34 32.37 7.22
C PRO A 133 6.27 33.12 8.00
N ALA A 134 5.31 32.37 8.52
CA ALA A 134 4.17 32.93 9.20
C ALA A 134 4.77 33.67 10.39
N SER A 135 4.51 34.97 10.41
CA SER A 135 4.83 35.85 11.52
C SER A 135 4.63 35.11 12.85
N THR A 136 5.49 35.38 13.81
CA THR A 136 5.67 34.72 15.11
C THR A 136 4.43 34.77 16.05
N LYS A 137 3.20 34.89 15.53
CA LYS A 137 1.94 35.07 16.25
C LYS A 137 0.78 34.14 15.88
N GLU A 138 0.85 33.29 14.84
CA GLU A 138 -0.26 32.39 14.47
C GLU A 138 -0.01 30.90 14.72
N ASN A 139 -1.00 30.17 15.25
CA ASN A 139 -0.92 28.73 15.47
C ASN A 139 -1.31 27.93 14.22
N ASN A 140 -0.31 27.31 13.60
CA ASN A 140 -0.47 26.50 12.38
C ASN A 140 -1.56 25.42 12.48
N CYS A 141 -1.77 24.83 13.66
CA CYS A 141 -2.83 23.84 13.90
C CYS A 141 -4.24 24.41 13.74
N LEU A 142 -4.49 25.65 14.19
CA LEU A 142 -5.79 26.30 14.02
C LEU A 142 -6.01 26.69 12.57
N ASN A 143 -4.98 27.15 11.89
CA ASN A 143 -5.04 27.45 10.46
C ASN A 143 -5.37 26.19 9.65
N ALA A 144 -4.78 25.04 10.00
CA ALA A 144 -5.15 23.73 9.46
C ALA A 144 -6.63 23.37 9.71
N ALA A 145 -7.08 23.55 10.96
CA ALA A 145 -8.44 23.24 11.35
C ALA A 145 -9.47 24.12 10.63
N LYS A 146 -9.17 25.42 10.46
CA LYS A 146 -9.97 26.37 9.68
C LYS A 146 -10.04 25.96 8.21
N ALA A 147 -8.90 25.63 7.59
CA ALA A 147 -8.85 25.17 6.20
C ALA A 147 -9.66 23.88 5.98
N CYS A 148 -9.58 22.91 6.91
CA CYS A 148 -10.40 21.71 6.86
C CYS A 148 -11.90 22.01 7.00
N ASN A 149 -12.26 22.97 7.86
CA ASN A 149 -13.65 23.38 8.06
C ASN A 149 -14.28 24.06 6.85
N LEU A 150 -13.49 24.74 6.02
CA LEU A 150 -13.93 25.36 4.77
C LEU A 150 -14.01 24.37 3.61
N ASN A 151 -13.50 23.14 3.76
CA ASN A 151 -13.58 22.12 2.73
C ASN A 151 -14.64 21.07 3.08
N ASP A 152 -15.65 20.92 2.24
CA ASP A 152 -16.77 20.00 2.49
C ASP A 152 -16.34 18.54 2.65
N THR A 153 -15.34 18.08 1.89
CA THR A 153 -14.79 16.73 2.03
C THR A 153 -14.10 16.56 3.38
N CYS A 154 -13.20 17.48 3.76
CA CYS A 154 -12.49 17.39 5.02
C CYS A 154 -13.44 17.53 6.22
N LYS A 155 -14.33 18.53 6.19
CA LYS A 155 -15.38 18.74 7.19
C LYS A 155 -16.25 17.49 7.37
N LYS A 156 -16.73 16.89 6.27
CA LYS A 156 -17.54 15.67 6.30
C LYS A 156 -16.80 14.51 6.97
N TYR A 157 -15.58 14.20 6.53
CA TYR A 157 -14.82 13.09 7.11
C TYR A 157 -14.33 13.40 8.53
N ARG A 158 -14.10 14.69 8.87
CA ARG A 158 -13.76 15.14 10.22
C ARG A 158 -14.88 14.82 11.21
N SER A 159 -16.09 15.28 10.93
CA SER A 159 -17.26 14.97 11.75
C SER A 159 -17.51 13.47 11.84
N ALA A 160 -17.29 12.73 10.75
CA ALA A 160 -17.51 11.28 10.69
C ALA A 160 -16.59 10.48 11.64
N TYR A 161 -15.34 10.91 11.86
CA TYR A 161 -14.45 10.23 12.82
C TYR A 161 -14.63 10.73 14.25
N ILE A 162 -14.97 12.00 14.46
CA ILE A 162 -15.14 12.56 15.82
C ILE A 162 -16.21 11.77 16.57
N ASN A 163 -17.40 11.59 15.98
CA ASN A 163 -18.54 10.95 16.65
C ASN A 163 -18.20 9.59 17.29
N PRO A 164 -17.69 8.57 16.57
CA PRO A 164 -17.37 7.28 17.17
C PRO A 164 -16.15 7.29 18.11
N CYS A 165 -15.30 8.33 18.05
CA CYS A 165 -14.12 8.46 18.90
C CYS A 165 -14.40 9.24 20.21
N THR A 166 -15.47 10.04 20.27
CA THR A 166 -15.83 10.84 21.46
C THR A 166 -17.12 10.38 22.14
N SER A 167 -17.93 9.56 21.47
CA SER A 167 -19.17 9.04 22.07
C SER A 167 -18.85 7.91 23.05
N ARG A 168 -19.16 8.15 24.33
CA ARG A 168 -19.07 7.13 25.39
C ARG A 168 -20.02 5.98 25.09
N VAL A 169 -19.52 4.75 25.21
CA VAL A 169 -20.27 3.51 24.91
C VAL A 169 -20.77 2.86 26.19
N SER A 170 -19.96 2.89 27.25
CA SER A 170 -20.34 2.38 28.57
C SER A 170 -19.58 3.12 29.68
N ALA A 171 -19.85 2.80 30.94
CA ALA A 171 -19.12 3.35 32.07
C ALA A 171 -17.61 3.01 32.04
N SER A 172 -17.24 1.86 31.47
CA SER A 172 -15.86 1.39 31.32
C SER A 172 -15.27 1.67 29.93
N GLU A 173 -16.08 1.84 28.89
CA GLU A 173 -15.63 2.06 27.51
C GLU A 173 -15.89 3.51 27.06
N VAL A 174 -14.80 4.29 27.00
CA VAL A 174 -14.80 5.71 26.65
C VAL A 174 -15.25 5.96 25.20
N CYS A 175 -14.98 5.03 24.28
CA CYS A 175 -15.47 5.11 22.89
C CYS A 175 -15.41 3.75 22.18
N ASN A 176 -16.16 3.60 21.08
CA ASN A 176 -16.10 2.39 20.26
C ASN A 176 -14.82 2.37 19.41
N LYS A 177 -13.75 1.76 19.93
CA LYS A 177 -12.41 1.75 19.31
C LYS A 177 -12.44 1.25 17.86
N ARG A 178 -13.24 0.22 17.58
CA ARG A 178 -13.36 -0.37 16.23
C ARG A 178 -13.96 0.62 15.23
N LYS A 179 -15.04 1.32 15.60
CA LYS A 179 -15.68 2.34 14.75
C LYS A 179 -14.78 3.57 14.58
N CYS A 180 -14.14 4.02 15.67
CA CYS A 180 -13.19 5.14 15.65
C CYS A 180 -12.04 4.90 14.67
N HIS A 181 -11.33 3.76 14.80
CA HIS A 181 -10.22 3.43 13.91
C HIS A 181 -10.64 3.27 12.44
N LYS A 182 -11.86 2.75 12.18
CA LYS A 182 -12.38 2.64 10.81
C LYS A 182 -12.61 4.02 10.19
N ALA A 183 -13.22 4.94 10.93
CA ALA A 183 -13.49 6.30 10.45
C ALA A 183 -12.21 7.11 10.27
N LEU A 184 -11.23 6.99 11.18
CA LEU A 184 -9.92 7.62 11.05
C LEU A 184 -9.16 7.16 9.79
N ARG A 185 -9.16 5.86 9.48
CA ARG A 185 -8.56 5.36 8.23
C ARG A 185 -9.22 6.00 7.00
N GLN A 186 -10.55 6.06 6.98
CA GLN A 186 -11.29 6.69 5.88
C GLN A 186 -10.97 8.18 5.72
N PHE A 187 -10.83 8.92 6.82
CA PHE A 187 -10.41 10.33 6.79
C PHE A 187 -9.06 10.49 6.08
N PHE A 188 -8.02 9.78 6.50
CA PHE A 188 -6.70 9.90 5.89
C PHE A 188 -6.65 9.36 4.46
N ASP A 189 -7.42 8.34 4.11
CA ASP A 189 -7.43 7.79 2.75
C ASP A 189 -8.21 8.65 1.74
N LYS A 190 -9.16 9.47 2.20
CA LYS A 190 -10.03 10.31 1.35
C LYS A 190 -9.60 11.77 1.32
N VAL A 191 -9.19 12.35 2.45
CA VAL A 191 -8.76 13.75 2.52
C VAL A 191 -7.39 13.95 1.88
N ARG A 192 -6.46 12.98 1.98
CA ARG A 192 -5.14 13.04 1.30
C ARG A 192 -5.23 13.02 -0.24
N ARG A 193 -6.36 12.61 -0.81
CA ARG A 193 -6.57 12.58 -2.27
C ARG A 193 -7.03 13.91 -2.86
N HIS A 194 -7.51 14.83 -2.03
CA HIS A 194 -7.71 16.21 -2.43
C HIS A 194 -6.43 16.98 -2.11
N ARG A 195 -5.64 17.20 -3.16
CA ARG A 195 -4.28 17.79 -3.20
C ARG A 195 -4.07 19.13 -2.44
N GLY A 196 -5.08 19.68 -1.76
CA GLY A 196 -5.05 21.04 -1.19
C GLY A 196 -5.21 21.18 0.32
N ILE A 197 -5.63 20.16 1.09
CA ILE A 197 -6.08 20.40 2.49
C ILE A 197 -5.06 19.91 3.53
N LEU A 198 -4.53 18.70 3.37
CA LEU A 198 -3.52 18.18 4.31
C LEU A 198 -2.11 18.64 3.96
N ASN A 199 -1.88 19.10 2.74
CA ASN A 199 -0.57 19.51 2.29
C ASN A 199 -0.16 20.89 2.86
N ARG A 200 -1.11 21.81 3.13
CA ARG A 200 -0.76 23.15 3.62
C ARG A 200 -0.36 23.20 5.12
N TYR A 201 -0.62 22.13 5.90
CA TYR A 201 -0.43 22.16 7.36
C TYR A 201 -0.11 20.81 8.03
N SER A 202 0.33 19.78 7.28
CA SER A 202 0.82 18.56 7.93
C SER A 202 2.28 18.76 8.33
N VAL A 203 2.48 18.87 9.65
CA VAL A 203 3.78 18.66 10.34
C VAL A 203 4.30 17.26 10.03
#